data_AF-A0AAD9FQY9-F1
#
_entry.id   AF-A0AAD9FQY9-F1
#
_cell.length_a   1.000
_cell.length_b   1.000
_cell.length_c   1.000
_cell.angle_alpha   90.00
_cell.angle_beta   90.00
_cell.angle_gamma   90.00
#
_symmetry.space_group_name_H-M   'P 1'
#
loop_
_entity.id
_entity.type
_entity.pdbx_description
1 polymer ?
#
loop_
_entity_poly.entity_id
_entity_poly.type
_entity_poly.pdbx_seq_one_letter_code
_entity_poly.pdbx_strand_id
1 'polypeptide(L)'
;MSAFQNVYYERKVATPRPCYICKRPTPTVLSTIKTEDFLYTCDSHLLDPGFATLIPPTQTGPSAEDIQKVIADYHVREARKAEAAKGKNDEGKEEKNDAKDTKDPKKASDKGDTNPASPSAAPTSPALATHRKFALHRQIFEMRQHEIRKKEQGVKAREVGKGLPQVPRGMF
;
A
#
# COMPACT_ATOMS: atom_id res chain seq x y z
N MET A 1 21.17 14.88 16.62
CA MET A 1 19.80 15.33 16.95
C MET A 1 18.89 14.69 15.93
N SER A 2 18.18 13.60 16.26
CA SER A 2 17.24 13.03 15.27
C SER A 2 16.01 13.92 15.19
N ALA A 3 15.95 14.77 14.18
CA ALA A 3 14.74 15.47 13.79
C ALA A 3 14.04 14.61 12.74
N PHE A 4 13.11 13.76 13.18
CA PHE A 4 12.28 12.98 12.26
C PHE A 4 11.16 13.85 11.68
N GLN A 5 10.61 13.42 10.54
CA GLN A 5 9.55 14.17 9.85
C GLN A 5 8.21 14.03 10.58
N ASN A 6 7.42 15.11 10.61
CA ASN A 6 6.05 15.11 11.13
C ASN A 6 5.05 14.51 10.13
N VAL A 7 5.31 13.27 9.70
CA VAL A 7 4.45 12.52 8.80
C VAL A 7 4.27 11.12 9.36
N TYR A 8 3.04 10.82 9.76
CA TYR A 8 2.66 9.57 10.36
C TYR A 8 1.70 8.82 9.47
N TYR A 9 1.89 7.52 9.38
CA TYR A 9 1.08 6.59 8.59
C TYR A 9 0.20 5.80 9.54
N GLU A 10 -1.10 5.77 9.26
CA GLU A 10 -2.06 4.95 9.99
C GLU A 10 -1.88 3.47 9.65
N ARG A 11 -1.74 2.66 10.69
CA ARG A 11 -1.73 1.20 10.63
C ARG A 11 -2.68 0.64 11.69
N LYS A 12 -3.27 -0.52 11.40
CA LYS A 12 -4.05 -1.29 12.38
C LYS A 12 -3.18 -2.44 12.90
N VAL A 13 -3.19 -2.65 14.21
CA VAL A 13 -2.39 -3.66 14.92
C VAL A 13 -3.32 -4.69 15.55
N ALA A 14 -2.90 -5.95 15.59
CA ALA A 14 -3.70 -7.05 16.13
C ALA A 14 -3.94 -6.94 17.65
N THR A 15 -2.94 -6.48 18.41
CA THR A 15 -3.04 -6.32 19.87
C THR A 15 -3.29 -4.86 20.23
N PRO A 16 -4.41 -4.53 20.89
CA PRO A 16 -4.69 -3.16 21.26
C PRO A 16 -3.77 -2.71 22.40
N ARG A 17 -3.29 -1.47 22.33
CA ARG A 17 -2.47 -0.83 23.37
C ARG A 17 -3.13 0.48 23.81
N PRO A 18 -2.79 1.02 25.00
CA PRO A 18 -3.41 2.25 25.48
C PRO A 18 -3.12 3.43 24.55
N CYS A 19 -4.17 4.15 24.16
CA CYS A 19 -4.10 5.40 23.42
C CYS A 19 -3.21 6.41 24.16
N TYR A 20 -2.43 7.20 23.45
CA TYR A 20 -1.56 8.22 24.04
C TYR A 20 -2.31 9.25 24.89
N ILE A 21 -3.51 9.65 24.46
CA ILE A 21 -4.28 10.72 25.11
C ILE A 21 -5.13 10.17 26.25
N CYS A 22 -6.12 9.30 25.96
CA CYS A 22 -7.06 8.81 26.98
C CYS A 22 -6.70 7.47 27.61
N LYS A 23 -5.61 6.82 27.19
CA LYS A 23 -5.19 5.48 27.67
C LYS A 23 -6.21 4.34 27.43
N ARG A 24 -7.32 4.59 26.73
CA ARG A 24 -8.26 3.54 26.29
C ARG A 24 -7.54 2.58 25.32
N PRO A 25 -7.78 1.27 25.36
CA PRO A 25 -7.16 0.33 24.42
C PRO A 25 -7.59 0.61 22.97
N THR A 26 -6.63 0.69 22.06
CA THR A 26 -6.89 0.96 20.64
C THR A 26 -6.03 0.09 19.72
N PRO A 27 -6.58 -0.35 18.57
CA PRO A 27 -5.82 -1.07 17.56
C PRO A 27 -5.14 -0.13 16.55
N THR A 28 -5.42 1.18 16.58
CA THR A 28 -4.86 2.15 15.62
C THR A 28 -3.51 2.68 16.09
N VAL A 29 -2.52 2.64 15.19
CA VAL A 29 -1.17 3.16 15.40
C VAL A 29 -0.81 4.15 14.31
N LEU A 30 -0.33 5.31 14.72
CA LEU A 30 0.37 6.27 13.88
C LEU A 30 1.87 5.99 13.97
N SER A 31 2.54 5.82 12.83
CA SER A 31 3.98 5.50 12.80
C SER A 31 4.71 6.27 11.71
N THR A 32 5.94 6.67 11.96
CA THR A 32 6.80 7.28 10.94
C THR A 32 7.35 6.22 9.98
N ILE A 33 7.78 6.64 8.79
CA ILE A 33 8.26 5.70 7.75
C ILE A 33 9.50 4.90 8.19
N LYS A 34 10.39 5.54 8.95
CA LYS A 34 11.60 4.93 9.52
C LYS A 34 11.33 4.21 10.84
N THR A 35 10.09 4.16 11.30
CA THR A 35 9.69 3.58 12.59
C THR A 35 10.44 4.16 13.80
N GLU A 36 10.96 5.38 13.66
CA GLU A 36 11.65 6.11 14.75
C GLU A 36 10.68 6.48 15.86
N ASP A 37 9.42 6.76 15.49
CA ASP A 37 8.34 7.03 16.42
C ASP A 37 7.06 6.30 16.06
N PHE A 38 6.35 5.84 17.08
CA PHE A 38 5.02 5.25 16.95
C PHE A 38 4.13 5.62 18.13
N LEU A 39 2.87 5.86 17.84
CA LEU A 39 1.88 6.39 18.78
C LEU A 39 0.56 5.64 18.61
N TYR A 40 0.04 5.08 19.70
CA TYR A 40 -1.30 4.52 19.70
C TYR A 40 -2.34 5.62 19.87
N THR A 41 -3.36 5.64 19.02
CA THR A 41 -4.41 6.65 19.02
C THR A 41 -5.77 5.97 18.86
N CYS A 42 -6.84 6.51 19.46
CA CYS A 42 -8.20 6.09 19.10
C CYS A 42 -8.74 6.99 18.01
N ASP A 43 -9.71 6.46 17.28
CA ASP A 43 -10.36 7.19 16.19
C ASP A 43 -11.05 8.47 16.70
N SER A 44 -11.53 8.50 17.96
CA SER A 44 -12.07 9.72 18.57
C SER A 44 -11.05 10.86 18.71
N HIS A 45 -9.78 10.55 18.98
CA HIS A 45 -8.71 11.57 19.04
C HIS A 45 -8.10 11.84 17.67
N LEU A 46 -8.25 10.94 16.69
CA LEU A 46 -7.89 11.25 15.30
C LEU A 46 -8.86 12.23 14.65
N LEU A 47 -10.10 12.30 15.13
CA LEU A 47 -11.11 13.28 14.71
C LEU A 47 -10.99 14.62 15.46
N ASP A 48 -10.18 14.69 16.52
CA ASP A 48 -9.97 15.91 17.29
C ASP A 48 -9.10 16.91 16.49
N PRO A 49 -9.61 18.12 16.20
CA PRO A 49 -8.87 19.15 15.46
C PRO A 49 -7.54 19.54 16.11
N GLY A 50 -7.43 19.41 17.44
CA GLY A 50 -6.22 19.79 18.19
C GLY A 50 -5.10 18.75 18.12
N PHE A 51 -5.37 17.54 17.64
CA PHE A 51 -4.44 16.43 17.74
C PHE A 51 -3.62 16.20 16.47
N ALA A 52 -4.29 15.91 15.35
CA ALA A 52 -3.65 15.57 14.10
C ALA A 52 -4.50 16.01 12.89
N THR A 53 -3.82 16.47 11.84
CA THR A 53 -4.45 16.83 10.57
C THR A 53 -4.19 15.75 9.54
N LEU A 54 -5.25 15.32 8.85
CA LEU A 54 -5.14 14.39 7.72
C LEU A 54 -4.42 15.11 6.57
N ILE A 55 -3.29 14.55 6.13
CA ILE A 55 -2.57 15.03 4.95
C ILE A 55 -3.25 14.39 3.74
N PRO A 56 -3.82 15.19 2.82
CA PRO A 56 -4.42 14.65 1.61
C PRO A 56 -3.34 13.91 0.80
N PRO A 57 -3.68 12.81 0.13
CA PRO A 57 -2.73 12.16 -0.77
C PRO A 57 -2.37 13.18 -1.86
N THR A 58 -1.13 13.66 -1.83
CA THR A 58 -0.59 14.45 -2.93
C THR A 58 -0.69 13.57 -4.17
N GLN A 59 -1.44 14.01 -5.18
CA GLN A 59 -1.52 13.37 -6.49
C GLN A 59 -0.17 13.55 -7.21
N THR A 60 0.91 13.04 -6.64
CA THR A 60 2.22 12.91 -7.29
C THR A 60 2.32 11.56 -8.00
N GLY A 61 1.17 11.01 -8.41
CA GLY A 61 1.12 9.99 -9.45
C GLY A 61 1.15 10.69 -10.82
N PRO A 62 1.38 9.94 -11.92
CA PRO A 62 1.18 10.48 -13.27
C PRO A 62 -0.17 11.18 -13.32
N SER A 63 -0.23 12.35 -13.95
CA SER A 63 -1.49 13.07 -14.09
C SER A 63 -2.51 12.15 -14.78
N ALA A 64 -3.81 12.37 -14.55
CA ALA A 64 -4.84 11.57 -15.22
C ALA A 64 -4.64 11.56 -16.75
N GLU A 65 -4.06 12.64 -17.29
CA GLU A 65 -3.69 12.78 -18.71
C GLU A 65 -2.53 11.86 -19.12
N ASP A 66 -1.51 11.70 -18.29
CA ASP A 66 -0.38 10.80 -18.55
C ASP A 66 -0.83 9.34 -18.55
N ILE A 67 -1.75 8.97 -17.65
CA ILE A 67 -2.34 7.63 -17.59
C ILE A 67 -3.14 7.34 -18.88
N GLN A 68 -3.92 8.31 -19.36
CA GLN A 68 -4.70 8.17 -20.60
C GLN A 68 -3.82 8.02 -21.84
N LYS A 69 -2.72 8.78 -21.93
CA LYS A 69 -1.74 8.65 -23.03
C LYS A 69 -1.10 7.26 -23.06
N VAL A 70 -0.69 6.74 -21.90
CA VAL A 70 -0.09 5.40 -21.81
C VAL A 70 -1.09 4.31 -22.22
N ILE A 71 -2.36 4.44 -21.85
CA ILE A 71 -3.42 3.51 -22.26
C ILE A 71 -3.62 3.58 -23.79
N ALA A 72 -3.73 4.78 -24.35
CA ALA A 72 -3.87 4.97 -25.80
C ALA A 72 -2.68 4.38 -26.59
N ASP A 73 -1.45 4.66 -26.15
CA ASP A 73 -0.23 4.16 -26.77
C ASP A 73 -0.15 2.62 -26.72
N TYR A 74 -0.64 2.02 -25.64
CA TYR A 74 -0.71 0.56 -25.50
C TYR A 74 -1.71 -0.04 -26.50
N HIS A 75 -2.93 0.50 -26.59
CA HIS A 75 -3.94 0.02 -27.53
C HIS A 75 -3.51 0.16 -29.00
N VAL A 76 -2.88 1.28 -29.36
CA VAL A 76 -2.32 1.49 -30.72
C VAL A 76 -1.22 0.46 -31.02
N ARG A 77 -0.36 0.16 -30.04
CA ARG A 77 0.71 -0.83 -30.19
C ARG A 77 0.16 -2.24 -30.37
N GLU A 78 -0.88 -2.62 -29.62
CA GLU A 78 -1.51 -3.94 -29.74
C GLU A 78 -2.26 -4.08 -31.07
N ALA A 79 -2.99 -3.04 -31.52
CA ALA A 79 -3.63 -3.04 -32.83
C ALA A 79 -2.61 -3.22 -33.97
N ARG A 80 -1.48 -2.49 -33.91
CA ARG A 80 -0.41 -2.61 -34.91
C ARG A 80 0.24 -4.00 -34.93
N LYS A 81 0.37 -4.66 -33.79
CA LYS A 81 0.86 -6.05 -33.71
C LYS A 81 -0.15 -7.05 -34.30
N ALA A 82 -1.44 -6.86 -34.05
CA ALA A 82 -2.50 -7.72 -34.57
C ALA A 82 -2.60 -7.64 -36.10
N GLU A 83 -2.52 -6.43 -36.67
CA GLU A 83 -2.49 -6.21 -38.13
C GLU A 83 -1.24 -6.84 -38.77
N ALA A 84 -0.06 -6.68 -38.15
CA ALA A 84 1.17 -7.30 -38.63
C ALA A 84 1.18 -8.84 -38.54
N ALA A 85 0.39 -9.43 -37.62
CA ALA A 85 0.23 -10.88 -37.51
C ALA A 85 -0.75 -11.46 -38.55
N LYS A 86 -1.76 -10.68 -38.96
CA LYS A 86 -2.71 -11.08 -40.01
C LYS A 86 -2.09 -11.00 -41.40
N GLY A 87 -1.26 -9.99 -41.67
CA GLY A 87 -0.56 -9.84 -42.97
C GLY A 87 0.49 -10.91 -43.29
N LYS A 88 0.84 -11.80 -42.35
CA LYS A 88 1.77 -12.93 -42.58
C LYS A 88 1.08 -14.27 -42.87
N ASN A 89 -0.25 -14.33 -42.85
CA ASN A 89 -1.01 -15.57 -43.09
C ASN A 89 -1.69 -15.63 -44.47
N ASP A 90 -1.50 -14.62 -45.33
CA ASP A 90 -2.20 -14.49 -46.61
C ASP A 90 -1.30 -14.66 -47.85
N GLU A 91 -0.15 -15.32 -47.70
CA GLU A 91 0.68 -15.82 -48.80
C GLU A 91 0.86 -17.34 -48.64
N GLY A 92 -0.13 -18.12 -49.07
CA GLY A 92 0.04 -19.57 -49.23
C GLY A 92 -1.23 -20.40 -49.14
N LYS A 93 -2.13 -20.29 -50.12
CA LYS A 93 -3.10 -21.36 -50.40
C LYS A 93 -3.70 -21.28 -51.81
N GLU A 94 -3.06 -21.92 -52.77
CA GLU A 94 -3.69 -22.39 -54.02
C GLU A 94 -3.68 -23.93 -54.07
N GLU A 95 -4.89 -24.48 -54.18
CA GLU A 95 -5.35 -25.72 -54.83
C GLU A 95 -4.53 -27.03 -54.71
N LYS A 96 -5.17 -28.13 -54.25
CA LYS A 96 -6.08 -28.96 -55.08
C LYS A 96 -6.72 -30.11 -54.27
N ASN A 97 -7.97 -30.41 -54.63
CA ASN A 97 -8.78 -31.58 -54.30
C ASN A 97 -8.05 -32.93 -54.51
N ASP A 98 -8.33 -33.94 -53.69
CA ASP A 98 -9.21 -35.06 -54.08
C ASP A 98 -9.52 -35.99 -52.90
N ALA A 99 -10.70 -36.62 -52.94
CA ALA A 99 -11.32 -37.36 -51.84
C ALA A 99 -11.12 -38.87 -51.98
N LYS A 100 -10.82 -39.58 -50.88
CA LYS A 100 -11.24 -40.98 -50.71
C LYS A 100 -11.33 -41.44 -49.25
N ASP A 101 -12.58 -41.56 -48.83
CA ASP A 101 -13.22 -42.46 -47.85
C ASP A 101 -12.37 -43.56 -47.17
N THR A 102 -12.39 -43.64 -45.83
CA THR A 102 -13.06 -44.70 -45.02
C THR A 102 -12.52 -44.76 -43.55
N LYS A 103 -13.46 -44.86 -42.59
CA LYS A 103 -13.39 -45.44 -41.20
C LYS A 103 -12.97 -44.57 -39.97
N ASP A 104 -14.03 -44.14 -39.24
CA ASP A 104 -14.36 -44.41 -37.81
C ASP A 104 -13.44 -43.90 -36.64
N PRO A 105 -13.95 -43.73 -35.40
CA PRO A 105 -14.75 -42.60 -34.92
C PRO A 105 -14.12 -41.89 -33.71
N LYS A 106 -14.51 -40.63 -33.43
CA LYS A 106 -14.94 -40.17 -32.09
C LYS A 106 -15.18 -38.64 -32.05
N LYS A 107 -16.46 -38.33 -31.87
CA LYS A 107 -17.01 -37.45 -30.82
C LYS A 107 -16.58 -35.98 -30.84
N ALA A 108 -17.43 -35.14 -31.41
CA ALA A 108 -17.93 -33.92 -30.76
C ALA A 108 -19.00 -33.25 -31.65
N SER A 109 -19.79 -32.38 -31.02
CA SER A 109 -20.90 -31.57 -31.54
C SER A 109 -22.26 -32.30 -31.50
N ASP A 110 -23.36 -31.69 -31.10
CA ASP A 110 -23.68 -30.27 -31.08
C ASP A 110 -24.97 -30.03 -30.27
N LYS A 111 -25.24 -28.75 -29.99
CA LYS A 111 -26.48 -28.13 -29.51
C LYS A 111 -26.76 -28.31 -28.02
N GLY A 112 -26.81 -27.25 -27.21
CA GLY A 112 -27.15 -25.87 -27.50
C GLY A 112 -28.33 -25.53 -26.60
N ASP A 113 -28.16 -24.59 -25.67
CA ASP A 113 -29.26 -23.72 -25.28
C ASP A 113 -28.76 -22.49 -24.51
N THR A 114 -29.53 -21.45 -24.73
CA THR A 114 -29.39 -20.06 -24.33
C THR A 114 -29.51 -19.82 -22.83
N ASN A 115 -28.61 -18.99 -22.27
CA ASN A 115 -28.97 -18.06 -21.18
C ASN A 115 -27.95 -16.89 -21.12
N PRO A 116 -28.36 -15.64 -20.90
CA PRO A 116 -27.46 -14.49 -20.97
C PRO A 116 -26.72 -14.34 -19.64
N ALA A 117 -25.43 -14.67 -19.63
CA ALA A 117 -24.57 -14.31 -18.52
C ALA A 117 -24.27 -12.81 -18.59
N SER A 118 -24.98 -12.07 -17.74
CA SER A 118 -24.62 -10.71 -17.32
C SER A 118 -23.11 -10.62 -17.08
N PRO A 119 -22.40 -9.55 -17.52
CA PRO A 119 -21.03 -9.34 -17.11
C PRO A 119 -21.05 -8.98 -15.62
N SER A 120 -20.91 -10.00 -14.78
CA SER A 120 -20.58 -9.84 -13.37
C SER A 120 -19.32 -9.00 -13.32
N ALA A 121 -19.46 -7.78 -12.79
CA ALA A 121 -18.37 -6.87 -12.54
C ALA A 121 -17.19 -7.64 -11.94
N ALA A 122 -16.05 -7.63 -12.63
CA ALA A 122 -14.80 -8.06 -12.03
C ALA A 122 -14.64 -7.31 -10.71
N PRO A 123 -14.25 -7.97 -9.60
CA PRO A 123 -13.87 -7.24 -8.41
C PRO A 123 -12.72 -6.33 -8.82
N THR A 124 -12.96 -5.02 -8.77
CA THR A 124 -11.91 -4.02 -8.77
C THR A 124 -10.91 -4.46 -7.70
N SER A 125 -9.76 -4.99 -8.14
CA SER A 125 -8.61 -5.18 -7.28
C SER A 125 -8.46 -3.91 -6.46
N PRO A 126 -8.46 -3.95 -5.12
CA PRO A 126 -8.46 -2.73 -4.33
C PRO A 126 -7.24 -1.93 -4.75
N ALA A 127 -7.47 -0.75 -5.33
CA ALA A 127 -6.43 0.21 -5.62
C ALA A 127 -5.54 0.27 -4.38
N LEU A 128 -4.25 -0.03 -4.53
CA LEU A 128 -3.26 -0.14 -3.45
C LEU A 128 -3.63 0.82 -2.33
N ALA A 129 -4.16 0.29 -1.23
CA ALA A 129 -4.77 1.10 -0.17
C ALA A 129 -3.69 2.03 0.38
N THR A 130 -3.71 3.28 -0.06
CA THR A 130 -2.73 4.26 0.39
C THR A 130 -3.01 4.51 1.87
N HIS A 131 -2.04 4.18 2.72
CA HIS A 131 -2.16 4.42 4.16
C HIS A 131 -2.50 5.90 4.41
N ARG A 132 -3.53 6.17 5.22
CA ARG A 132 -3.89 7.53 5.61
C ARG A 132 -2.70 8.17 6.30
N LYS A 133 -2.33 9.36 5.84
CA LYS A 133 -1.20 10.13 6.35
C LYS A 133 -1.71 11.23 7.27
N PHE A 134 -1.06 11.41 8.40
CA PHE A 134 -1.40 12.43 9.39
C PHE A 134 -0.16 13.25 9.74
N ALA A 135 -0.34 14.55 9.90
CA ALA A 135 0.63 15.43 10.56
C ALA A 135 0.12 15.70 11.97
N LEU A 136 0.94 15.47 12.99
CA LEU A 136 0.58 15.85 14.36
C LEU A 136 0.60 17.38 14.49
N HIS A 137 -0.27 17.92 15.33
CA HIS A 137 -0.22 19.35 15.62
C HIS A 137 1.07 19.72 16.37
N ARG A 138 1.50 20.98 16.23
CA ARG A 138 2.82 21.46 16.68
C ARG A 138 3.15 21.06 18.13
N GLN A 139 2.25 21.32 19.07
CA GLN A 139 2.47 21.00 20.49
C GLN A 139 2.63 19.50 20.75
N ILE A 140 1.80 18.66 20.11
CA ILE A 140 1.90 17.21 20.24
C ILE A 140 3.24 16.73 19.66
N PHE A 141 3.61 17.24 18.48
CA PHE A 141 4.87 16.88 17.84
C PHE A 141 6.10 17.28 18.66
N GLU A 142 6.10 18.48 19.25
CA GLU A 142 7.15 18.95 20.15
C GLU A 142 7.30 18.04 21.39
N MET A 143 6.19 17.61 22.00
CA MET A 143 6.22 16.65 23.12
C MET A 143 6.86 15.32 22.70
N ARG A 144 6.49 14.80 21.51
CA ARG A 144 7.08 13.56 20.98
C ARG A 144 8.58 13.67 20.75
N GLN A 145 9.02 14.79 20.15
CA GLN A 145 10.44 15.04 19.97
C GLN A 145 11.20 15.13 21.30
N HIS A 146 10.58 15.73 22.32
CA HIS A 146 11.17 15.83 23.65
C HIS A 146 11.27 14.44 24.33
N GLU A 147 10.23 13.61 24.25
CA GLU A 147 10.25 12.23 24.76
C GLU A 147 11.39 11.40 24.15
N ILE A 148 11.56 11.51 22.82
CA ILE A 148 12.64 10.80 22.11
C ILE A 148 14.00 11.33 22.51
N ARG A 149 14.19 12.66 22.55
CA ARG A 149 15.43 13.28 23.04
C ARG A 149 15.77 12.85 24.46
N LYS A 150 14.78 12.81 25.37
CA LYS A 150 14.95 12.36 26.75
C LYS A 150 15.35 10.88 26.81
N LYS A 151 14.77 10.03 25.96
CA LYS A 151 15.14 8.62 25.86
C LYS A 151 16.59 8.45 25.38
N GLU A 152 16.99 9.17 24.32
CA GLU A 152 18.37 9.16 23.82
C GLU A 152 19.37 9.64 24.87
N GLN A 153 19.07 10.73 25.57
CA GLN A 153 19.90 11.25 26.67
C GLN A 153 20.02 10.22 27.79
N GLY A 154 18.93 9.54 28.15
CA GLY A 154 18.94 8.47 29.15
C GLY A 154 19.80 7.27 28.74
N VAL A 155 19.81 6.89 27.45
CA VAL A 155 20.69 5.84 26.93
C VAL A 155 22.15 6.28 27.01
N LYS A 156 22.47 7.49 26.53
CA LYS A 156 23.84 8.04 26.59
C LYS A 156 24.36 8.18 28.03
N ALA A 157 23.54 8.67 28.94
CA ALA A 157 23.90 8.78 30.35
C ALA A 157 24.19 7.41 30.99
N ARG A 158 23.40 6.38 30.62
CA ARG A 158 23.66 4.99 31.06
C ARG A 158 24.95 4.44 30.48
N GLU A 159 25.27 4.76 29.22
CA GLU A 159 26.52 4.33 28.58
C GLU A 159 27.74 4.98 29.24
N VAL A 160 27.71 6.29 29.47
CA VAL A 160 28.77 6.99 30.21
C VAL A 160 28.90 6.45 31.63
N GLY A 161 27.77 6.21 32.31
CA GLY A 161 27.73 5.68 33.68
C GLY A 161 28.38 4.30 33.85
N LYS A 162 28.51 3.48 32.79
CA LYS A 162 29.23 2.20 32.86
C LYS A 162 30.74 2.36 33.14
N GLY A 163 31.32 3.52 32.80
CA GLY A 163 32.73 3.82 33.04
C GLY A 163 33.00 4.53 34.37
N LEU A 164 31.96 4.90 35.13
CA LEU A 164 32.12 5.59 36.41
C LEU A 164 32.17 4.58 37.56
N PRO A 165 32.99 4.83 38.60
CA PRO A 165 33.06 3.94 39.76
C PRO A 165 31.69 3.85 40.43
N GLN A 166 31.24 2.63 40.67
CA GLN A 166 29.97 2.39 41.35
C GLN A 166 30.10 2.85 42.81
N VAL A 167 29.24 3.78 43.23
CA VAL A 167 29.18 4.19 44.63
C VAL A 167 28.84 2.96 45.48
N PRO A 168 29.64 2.63 46.50
CA PRO A 168 29.38 1.51 47.39
C PRO A 168 27.98 1.64 47.98
N ARG A 169 27.12 0.65 47.71
CA ARG A 169 25.84 0.53 48.41
C ARG A 169 26.12 -0.08 49.78
N GLY A 170 26.71 0.74 50.65
CA GLY A 170 26.96 0.41 52.05
C GLY A 170 25.63 0.24 52.78
N MET A 171 25.48 -0.91 53.43
CA MET A 171 24.36 -1.28 54.29
C MET A 171 24.27 -0.28 55.46
N PHE A 172 23.15 0.42 55.58
CA PHE A 172 22.62 0.88 56.85
C PHE A 172 21.39 0.04 57.16
#